data_AF-A0A0N9HP27-F1
#
_entry.id   AF-A0A0N9HP27-F1
#
_cell.length_a   1.000
_cell.length_b   1.000
_cell.length_c   1.000
_cell.angle_alpha   90.00
_cell.angle_beta   90.00
_cell.angle_gamma   90.00
#
_symmetry.space_group_name_H-M   'P 1'
#
loop_
_entity.id
_entity.type
_entity.pdbx_description
1 polymer ?
#
loop_
_entity_poly.entity_id
_entity_poly.type
_entity_poly.pdbx_seq_one_letter_code
_entity_poly.pdbx_strand_id
1 'polypeptide(L)'
;MTTKPDRSSRNPSIDVFRELERVYDSATGGRKVAEEEIAKAMARHPASKDRIWHSFGLLTDSPHVTVRPERLFRAHCREILDRVAQDDDTRPGTNAEILTLLHQISVTVPLTIEPYSLFIRLWPSTMPEHQDLVSDIDHREALFGSELDDLEAKARAKLADPDRVLAAINCDGMHDTLRVQCSYATPRQRSTHRRSTTT
;
A
#
# COMPACT_ATOMS: atom_id res chain seq x y z
N MET A 1 35.58 -29.07 29.08
CA MET A 1 35.12 -27.68 29.30
C MET A 1 34.87 -27.07 27.94
N THR A 2 33.63 -27.17 27.46
CA THR A 2 33.22 -26.67 26.15
C THR A 2 32.49 -25.35 26.39
N THR A 3 33.12 -24.25 26.01
CA THR A 3 32.54 -22.91 26.10
C THR A 3 31.33 -22.83 25.16
N LYS A 4 30.15 -22.63 25.76
CA LYS A 4 28.91 -22.30 25.06
C LYS A 4 29.10 -20.94 24.38
N PRO A 5 28.76 -20.75 23.09
CA PRO A 5 28.83 -19.43 22.51
C PRO A 5 27.80 -18.53 23.19
N ASP A 6 28.28 -17.39 23.64
CA ASP A 6 27.52 -16.30 24.24
C ASP A 6 26.41 -15.85 23.27
N ARG A 7 25.17 -15.82 23.76
CA ARG A 7 23.98 -15.32 23.03
C ARG A 7 23.73 -13.84 23.31
N SER A 8 24.66 -13.12 23.94
CA SER A 8 24.59 -11.67 24.13
C SER A 8 25.23 -10.94 22.93
N SER A 9 24.56 -9.89 22.44
CA SER A 9 24.96 -8.94 21.38
C SER A 9 24.31 -9.03 19.98
N ARG A 10 23.14 -9.67 19.81
CA ARG A 10 22.29 -9.32 18.65
C ARG A 10 21.53 -8.04 18.96
N ASN A 11 21.85 -6.95 18.26
CA ASN A 11 21.07 -5.73 18.32
C ASN A 11 19.78 -5.94 17.51
N PRO A 12 18.59 -6.02 18.14
CA PRO A 12 17.36 -6.38 17.43
C PRO A 12 17.00 -5.39 16.32
N SER A 13 17.41 -4.12 16.43
CA SER A 13 17.23 -3.14 15.35
C SER A 13 18.01 -3.48 14.08
N ILE A 14 19.22 -4.04 14.21
CA ILE A 14 20.07 -4.43 13.08
C ILE A 14 19.52 -5.69 12.40
N ASP A 15 18.90 -6.61 13.16
CA ASP A 15 18.32 -7.84 12.60
C ASP A 15 17.08 -7.55 11.76
N VAL A 16 16.22 -6.61 12.18
CA VAL A 16 15.02 -6.22 11.41
C VAL A 16 15.39 -5.58 10.07
N PHE A 17 16.35 -4.66 10.04
CA PHE A 17 16.77 -4.02 8.78
C PHE A 17 17.54 -4.96 7.86
N ARG A 18 18.28 -5.95 8.39
CA ARG A 18 18.89 -7.01 7.55
C ARG A 18 17.86 -8.01 7.04
N GLU A 19 16.82 -8.31 7.80
CA GLU A 19 15.72 -9.16 7.33
C GLU A 19 14.86 -8.42 6.30
N LEU A 20 14.75 -7.10 6.42
CA LEU A 20 14.18 -6.22 5.41
C LEU A 20 14.87 -6.45 4.06
N GLU A 21 16.21 -6.44 4.01
CA GLU A 21 16.97 -6.70 2.79
C GLU A 21 16.69 -8.08 2.16
N ARG A 22 16.32 -9.09 2.96
CA ARG A 22 15.91 -10.42 2.45
C ARG A 22 14.46 -10.44 1.96
N VAL A 23 13.59 -9.68 2.62
CA VAL A 23 12.20 -9.45 2.19
C VAL A 23 12.15 -8.66 0.86
N TYR A 24 13.20 -7.89 0.58
CA TYR A 24 13.30 -7.02 -0.60
C TYR A 24 13.50 -7.77 -1.94
N ASP A 25 13.57 -9.10 -1.97
CA ASP A 25 13.99 -9.84 -3.18
C ASP A 25 12.88 -10.10 -4.23
N SER A 26 13.29 -9.96 -5.50
CA SER A 26 12.58 -10.03 -6.79
C SER A 26 11.62 -8.89 -7.17
N ALA A 27 12.05 -8.04 -8.11
CA ALA A 27 11.21 -7.07 -8.80
C ALA A 27 10.33 -7.78 -9.84
N THR A 28 9.08 -8.07 -9.51
CA THR A 28 8.07 -8.38 -10.53
C THR A 28 7.45 -7.10 -11.05
N GLY A 29 7.02 -7.08 -12.31
CA GLY A 29 6.48 -5.89 -12.95
C GLY A 29 5.26 -5.37 -12.18
N GLY A 30 5.35 -4.16 -11.62
CA GLY A 30 4.33 -3.57 -10.74
C GLY A 30 2.90 -3.61 -11.31
N ARG A 31 2.75 -3.62 -12.64
CA ARG A 31 1.45 -3.83 -13.30
C ARG A 31 0.77 -5.14 -12.90
N LYS A 32 1.48 -6.27 -12.97
CA LYS A 32 0.90 -7.60 -12.67
C LYS A 32 0.47 -7.67 -11.21
N VAL A 33 1.32 -7.16 -10.33
CA VAL A 33 1.03 -7.11 -8.89
C VAL A 33 -0.21 -6.25 -8.60
N ALA A 34 -0.31 -5.09 -9.25
CA ALA A 34 -1.46 -4.20 -9.13
C ALA A 34 -2.76 -4.87 -9.61
N GLU A 35 -2.74 -5.57 -10.76
CA GLU A 35 -3.89 -6.33 -11.27
C GLU A 35 -4.32 -7.43 -10.29
N GLU A 36 -3.37 -8.17 -9.70
CA GLU A 36 -3.65 -9.19 -8.70
C GLU A 36 -4.26 -8.61 -7.41
N GLU A 37 -3.73 -7.48 -6.91
CA GLU A 37 -4.27 -6.84 -5.71
C GLU A 37 -5.65 -6.22 -5.96
N ILE A 38 -5.93 -5.70 -7.17
CA ILE A 38 -7.29 -5.28 -7.57
C ILE A 38 -8.25 -6.47 -7.48
N ALA A 39 -7.89 -7.62 -8.07
CA ALA A 39 -8.74 -8.80 -8.02
C ALA A 39 -9.02 -9.26 -6.58
N LYS A 40 -8.00 -9.27 -5.72
CA LYS A 40 -8.15 -9.58 -4.29
C LYS A 40 -9.03 -8.55 -3.57
N ALA A 41 -8.85 -7.26 -3.84
CA ALA A 41 -9.65 -6.20 -3.23
C ALA A 41 -11.13 -6.26 -3.66
N MET A 42 -11.41 -6.52 -4.94
CA MET A 42 -12.78 -6.72 -5.43
C MET A 42 -13.46 -7.93 -4.76
N ALA A 43 -12.72 -9.00 -4.47
CA ALA A 43 -13.23 -10.16 -3.74
C ALA A 43 -13.51 -9.85 -2.26
N ARG A 44 -12.65 -9.05 -1.61
CA ARG A 44 -12.85 -8.60 -0.21
C ARG A 44 -13.98 -7.58 -0.08
N HIS A 45 -14.17 -6.71 -1.07
CA HIS A 45 -15.10 -5.58 -1.06
C HIS A 45 -16.08 -5.63 -2.24
N PRO A 46 -16.99 -6.62 -2.28
CA PRO A 46 -17.87 -6.83 -3.44
C PRO A 46 -18.81 -5.65 -3.73
N ALA A 47 -19.17 -4.87 -2.71
CA ALA A 47 -20.01 -3.67 -2.86
C ALA A 47 -19.28 -2.52 -3.59
N SER A 48 -17.96 -2.45 -3.47
CA SER A 48 -17.12 -1.40 -4.05
C SER A 48 -16.33 -1.89 -5.27
N LYS A 49 -16.60 -3.11 -5.77
CA LYS A 49 -15.80 -3.77 -6.82
C LYS A 49 -15.62 -2.92 -8.09
N ASP A 50 -16.64 -2.18 -8.50
CA ASP A 50 -16.58 -1.36 -9.71
C ASP A 50 -15.67 -0.15 -9.49
N ARG A 51 -15.75 0.48 -8.31
CA ARG A 51 -14.87 1.60 -7.94
C ARG A 51 -13.42 1.14 -7.83
N ILE A 52 -13.20 -0.02 -7.21
CA ILE A 52 -11.89 -0.66 -7.06
C ILE A 52 -11.29 -0.99 -8.43
N TRP A 53 -12.07 -1.53 -9.35
CA TRP A 53 -11.62 -1.80 -10.72
C TRP A 53 -11.04 -0.55 -11.40
N HIS A 54 -11.71 0.59 -11.24
CA HIS A 54 -11.29 1.86 -11.84
C HIS A 54 -10.15 2.57 -11.09
N SER A 55 -9.63 1.99 -10.01
CA SER A 55 -8.60 2.61 -9.17
C SER A 55 -7.15 2.24 -9.53
N PHE A 56 -6.92 1.49 -10.62
CA PHE A 56 -5.58 1.07 -11.04
C PHE A 56 -4.57 2.23 -11.11
N GLY A 57 -5.01 3.40 -11.60
CA GLY A 57 -4.16 4.59 -11.70
C GLY A 57 -3.67 5.15 -10.36
N LEU A 58 -4.28 4.76 -9.24
CA LEU A 58 -3.89 5.19 -7.89
C LEU A 58 -2.78 4.33 -7.28
N LEU A 59 -2.47 3.18 -7.88
CA LEU A 59 -1.53 2.18 -7.34
C LEU A 59 -0.07 2.50 -7.69
N THR A 60 0.18 3.69 -8.24
CA THR A 60 1.54 4.20 -8.42
C THR A 60 2.05 4.77 -7.11
N ASP A 61 3.29 4.44 -6.79
CA ASP A 61 3.99 5.01 -5.63
C ASP A 61 4.00 6.54 -5.66
N SER A 62 4.11 7.15 -4.48
CA SER A 62 4.26 8.60 -4.33
C SER A 62 5.50 9.11 -5.06
N PRO A 63 5.46 10.35 -5.61
CA PRO A 63 6.64 10.96 -6.22
C PRO A 63 7.82 11.12 -5.24
N HIS A 64 7.57 11.02 -3.94
CA HIS A 64 8.58 11.19 -2.89
C HIS A 64 9.35 9.91 -2.56
N VAL A 65 8.78 8.73 -2.80
CA VAL A 65 9.36 7.43 -2.40
C VAL A 65 8.95 6.35 -3.39
N THR A 66 9.93 5.59 -3.92
CA THR A 66 9.63 4.41 -4.73
C THR A 66 9.63 3.15 -3.89
N VAL A 67 8.52 2.43 -3.87
CA VAL A 67 8.32 1.18 -3.13
C VAL A 67 8.80 0.02 -4.00
N ARG A 68 10.07 -0.36 -3.84
CA ARG A 68 10.73 -1.32 -4.73
C ARG A 68 10.43 -2.80 -4.46
N PRO A 69 10.29 -3.26 -3.21
CA PRO A 69 9.97 -4.66 -2.95
C PRO A 69 8.55 -4.98 -3.30
N GLU A 70 8.34 -6.12 -3.95
CA GLU A 70 7.00 -6.59 -4.27
C GLU A 70 6.10 -6.65 -3.02
N ARG A 71 6.61 -7.08 -1.86
CA ARG A 71 5.80 -7.17 -0.63
C ARG A 71 5.33 -5.81 -0.13
N LEU A 72 6.21 -4.81 -0.11
CA LEU A 72 5.84 -3.45 0.28
C LEU A 72 4.91 -2.84 -0.77
N PHE A 73 5.14 -3.11 -2.05
CA PHE A 73 4.27 -2.64 -3.12
C PHE A 73 2.87 -3.25 -3.02
N ARG A 74 2.76 -4.55 -2.70
CA ARG A 74 1.47 -5.19 -2.39
C ARG A 74 0.82 -4.55 -1.18
N ALA A 75 1.56 -4.25 -0.12
CA ALA A 75 1.03 -3.58 1.06
C ALA A 75 0.52 -2.17 0.75
N HIS A 76 1.27 -1.40 -0.04
CA HIS A 76 0.85 -0.10 -0.58
C HIS A 76 -0.48 -0.25 -1.35
N CYS A 77 -0.54 -1.16 -2.32
CA CYS A 77 -1.76 -1.41 -3.10
C CYS A 77 -2.95 -1.76 -2.21
N ARG A 78 -2.77 -2.67 -1.24
CA ARG A 78 -3.85 -3.07 -0.32
C ARG A 78 -4.40 -1.88 0.46
N GLU A 79 -3.53 -1.04 1.01
CA GLU A 79 -3.94 0.13 1.78
C GLU A 79 -4.70 1.14 0.92
N ILE A 80 -4.22 1.45 -0.29
CA ILE A 80 -4.94 2.34 -1.22
C ILE A 80 -6.30 1.76 -1.63
N LEU A 81 -6.36 0.47 -1.96
CA LEU A 81 -7.61 -0.18 -2.37
C LEU A 81 -8.62 -0.27 -1.22
N ASP A 82 -8.15 -0.44 0.02
CA ASP A 82 -9.00 -0.43 1.21
C ASP A 82 -9.57 0.97 1.47
N ARG A 83 -8.77 2.02 1.29
CA ARG A 83 -9.26 3.42 1.33
C ARG A 83 -10.30 3.69 0.23
N VAL A 84 -10.04 3.25 -1.00
CA VAL A 84 -11.01 3.36 -2.11
C VAL A 84 -12.32 2.65 -1.78
N ALA A 85 -12.25 1.46 -1.19
CA ALA A 85 -13.43 0.69 -0.81
C ALA A 85 -14.29 1.41 0.26
N GLN A 86 -13.63 2.16 1.14
CA GLN A 86 -14.24 2.90 2.27
C GLN A 86 -14.63 4.34 1.94
N ASP A 87 -14.34 4.83 0.73
CA ASP A 87 -14.48 6.24 0.35
C ASP A 87 -13.56 7.20 1.13
N ASP A 88 -12.42 6.69 1.59
CA ASP A 88 -11.42 7.48 2.30
C ASP A 88 -10.47 8.23 1.35
N ASP A 89 -9.81 9.26 1.90
CA ASP A 89 -8.79 10.02 1.19
C ASP A 89 -7.58 9.15 0.81
N THR A 90 -7.32 9.02 -0.48
CA THR A 90 -6.19 8.24 -1.00
C THR A 90 -4.87 9.00 -1.00
N ARG A 91 -4.88 10.33 -0.85
CA ARG A 91 -3.70 11.20 -0.98
C ARG A 91 -2.62 10.98 0.09
N PRO A 92 -2.93 10.79 1.39
CA PRO A 92 -1.90 10.65 2.41
C PRO A 92 -0.97 9.45 2.14
N GLY A 93 0.30 9.55 2.55
CA GLY A 93 1.23 8.43 2.40
C GLY A 93 0.73 7.13 3.05
N THR A 94 1.09 5.98 2.47
CA THR A 94 0.77 4.65 3.02
C THR A 94 1.81 4.21 4.05
N ASN A 95 1.48 3.20 4.86
CA ASN A 95 2.43 2.61 5.80
C ASN A 95 3.66 2.05 5.08
N ALA A 96 3.44 1.41 3.92
CA ALA A 96 4.54 0.91 3.09
C ALA A 96 5.49 2.03 2.61
N GLU A 97 4.96 3.20 2.26
CA GLU A 97 5.76 4.37 1.89
C GLU A 97 6.56 4.90 3.10
N ILE A 98 5.94 4.95 4.29
CA ILE A 98 6.63 5.36 5.53
C ILE A 98 7.75 4.38 5.89
N LEU A 99 7.50 3.06 5.86
CA LEU A 99 8.54 2.05 6.13
C LEU A 99 9.69 2.16 5.13
N THR A 100 9.38 2.40 3.85
CA THR A 100 10.40 2.62 2.81
C THR A 100 11.24 3.86 3.11
N LEU A 101 10.61 4.98 3.48
CA LEU A 101 11.31 6.22 3.88
C LEU A 101 12.22 5.98 5.09
N LEU A 102 11.71 5.33 6.14
CA LEU A 102 12.47 5.05 7.36
C LEU A 102 13.66 4.13 7.08
N HIS A 103 13.49 3.15 6.19
CA HIS A 103 14.60 2.31 5.74
C HIS A 103 15.66 3.12 4.99
N GLN A 104 15.27 3.98 4.04
CA GLN A 104 16.19 4.86 3.31
C GLN A 104 16.99 5.78 4.25
N ILE A 105 16.37 6.25 5.33
CA ILE A 105 17.07 7.01 6.37
C ILE A 105 18.03 6.09 7.13
N SER A 106 17.59 4.90 7.54
CA SER A 106 18.37 3.95 8.37
C SER A 106 19.68 3.49 7.72
N VAL A 107 19.73 3.41 6.39
CA VAL A 107 20.94 3.02 5.66
C VAL A 107 21.97 4.16 5.58
N THR A 108 21.53 5.39 5.86
CA THR A 108 22.39 6.58 5.84
C THR A 108 22.82 6.98 7.26
N VAL A 109 21.89 6.94 8.21
CA VAL A 109 22.12 7.29 9.61
C VAL A 109 21.34 6.35 10.54
N PRO A 110 21.87 6.02 11.72
CA PRO A 110 21.09 5.32 12.73
C PRO A 110 19.82 6.09 13.08
N LEU A 111 18.67 5.40 13.10
CA LEU A 111 17.42 5.99 13.56
C LEU A 111 17.48 6.28 15.06
N THR A 112 16.88 7.40 15.48
CA THR A 112 16.57 7.63 16.89
C THR A 112 15.44 6.70 17.34
N ILE A 113 15.12 6.72 18.64
CA ILE A 113 14.15 5.79 19.20
C ILE A 113 12.74 5.98 18.64
N GLU A 114 12.32 7.21 18.33
CA GLU A 114 10.97 7.51 17.88
C GLU A 114 10.71 7.03 16.44
N PRO A 115 11.54 7.35 15.42
CA PRO A 115 11.37 6.80 14.08
C PRO A 115 11.51 5.27 14.03
N TYR A 116 12.37 4.70 14.88
CA TYR A 116 12.47 3.25 15.01
C TYR A 116 11.20 2.65 15.65
N SER A 117 10.65 3.27 16.69
CA SER A 117 9.37 2.85 17.28
C SER A 117 8.22 2.95 16.28
N LEU A 118 8.18 3.99 15.45
CA LEU A 118 7.20 4.11 14.37
C LEU A 118 7.34 2.98 13.35
N PHE A 119 8.57 2.64 12.95
CA PHE A 119 8.83 1.49 12.08
C PHE A 119 8.21 0.21 12.65
N ILE A 120 8.48 -0.06 13.94
CA ILE A 120 7.99 -1.24 14.65
C ILE A 120 6.46 -1.24 14.74
N ARG A 121 5.84 -0.09 15.01
CA ARG A 121 4.38 0.09 15.08
C ARG A 121 3.67 -0.23 13.77
N LEU A 122 4.19 0.28 12.65
CA LEU A 122 3.53 0.14 11.34
C LEU A 122 3.73 -1.26 10.74
N TRP A 123 4.76 -1.98 11.18
CA TRP A 123 5.16 -3.28 10.62
C TRP A 123 4.03 -4.32 10.57
N PRO A 124 3.30 -4.64 11.65
CA PRO A 124 2.32 -5.73 11.64
C PRO A 124 1.17 -5.51 10.68
N SER A 125 0.74 -4.24 10.52
CA SER A 125 -0.32 -3.89 9.57
C SER A 125 0.14 -3.95 8.11
N THR A 126 1.44 -3.75 7.86
CA THR A 126 2.02 -3.69 6.52
C THR A 126 2.48 -5.08 6.04
N MET A 127 3.09 -5.84 6.96
CA MET A 127 3.73 -7.14 6.74
C MET A 127 3.20 -8.17 7.74
N PRO A 128 1.90 -8.50 7.70
CA PRO A 128 1.29 -9.41 8.67
C PRO A 128 1.92 -10.80 8.64
N GLU A 129 2.44 -11.25 7.49
CA GLU A 129 3.15 -12.53 7.37
C GLU A 129 4.51 -12.58 8.09
N HIS A 130 5.04 -11.43 8.52
CA HIS A 130 6.37 -11.27 9.13
C HIS A 130 6.31 -10.51 10.46
N GLN A 131 5.15 -10.52 11.13
CA GLN A 131 4.96 -9.81 12.41
C GLN A 131 5.91 -10.30 13.52
N ASP A 132 6.44 -11.52 13.42
CA ASP A 132 7.38 -12.12 14.36
C ASP A 132 8.78 -11.48 14.34
N LEU A 133 9.09 -10.68 13.31
CA LEU A 133 10.35 -9.96 13.21
C LEU A 133 10.42 -8.74 14.13
N VAL A 134 9.27 -8.24 14.59
CA VAL A 134 9.20 -7.08 15.46
C VAL A 134 8.77 -7.50 16.87
N SER A 135 9.44 -6.97 17.89
CA SER A 135 9.13 -7.21 19.30
C SER A 135 8.81 -5.90 20.03
N ASP A 136 8.24 -6.04 21.23
CA ASP A 136 8.06 -4.95 22.20
C ASP A 136 7.18 -3.78 21.72
N ILE A 137 6.23 -4.04 20.80
CA ILE A 137 5.27 -3.04 20.33
C ILE A 137 4.50 -2.44 21.51
N ASP A 138 3.92 -3.27 22.38
CA ASP A 138 3.12 -2.82 23.52
C ASP A 138 3.90 -1.88 24.46
N HIS A 139 5.17 -2.19 24.69
CA HIS A 139 6.03 -1.36 25.54
C HIS A 139 6.32 -0.01 24.88
N ARG A 140 6.57 0.01 23.57
CA ARG A 140 6.81 1.25 22.81
C ARG A 140 5.57 2.10 22.72
N GLU A 141 4.41 1.50 22.48
CA GLU A 141 3.13 2.23 22.46
C GLU A 141 2.83 2.87 23.81
N ALA A 142 3.08 2.16 24.92
CA ALA A 142 2.89 2.71 26.26
C ALA A 142 3.79 3.92 26.57
N LEU A 143 4.97 4.01 25.93
CA LEU A 143 5.92 5.09 26.16
C LEU A 143 5.78 6.27 25.21
N PHE A 144 5.43 6.02 23.94
CA PHE A 144 5.54 6.99 22.86
C PHE A 144 4.28 7.14 22.02
N GLY A 145 3.15 6.49 22.37
CA GLY A 145 1.98 6.38 21.50
C GLY A 145 1.50 7.71 20.92
N SER A 146 1.44 8.77 21.73
CA SER A 146 1.02 10.11 21.26
C SER A 146 2.04 10.73 20.30
N GLU A 147 3.34 10.62 20.60
CA GLU A 147 4.41 11.11 19.74
C GLU A 147 4.47 10.33 18.42
N LEU A 148 4.14 9.03 18.46
CA LEU A 148 4.04 8.18 17.27
C LEU A 148 2.86 8.58 16.40
N ASP A 149 1.70 8.93 16.98
CA ASP A 149 0.55 9.46 16.25
C ASP A 149 0.91 10.73 15.48
N ASP A 150 1.56 11.69 16.16
CA ASP A 150 2.01 12.95 15.56
C ASP A 150 3.07 12.72 14.47
N LEU A 151 4.01 11.80 14.72
CA LEU A 151 5.07 11.47 13.75
C LEU A 151 4.50 10.77 12.53
N GLU A 152 3.55 9.84 12.71
CA GLU A 152 2.84 9.17 11.63
C GLU A 152 2.05 10.18 10.79
N ALA A 153 1.24 11.02 11.42
CA ALA A 153 0.46 12.05 10.74
C ALA A 153 1.37 12.99 9.91
N LYS A 154 2.49 13.41 10.48
CA LYS A 154 3.50 14.23 9.78
C LYS A 154 4.14 13.48 8.61
N ALA A 155 4.47 12.19 8.77
CA ALA A 155 5.04 11.39 7.71
C ALA A 155 4.05 11.20 6.56
N ARG A 156 2.79 10.86 6.86
CA ARG A 156 1.71 10.73 5.86
C ARG A 156 1.48 12.04 5.11
N ALA A 157 1.46 13.18 5.82
CA ALA A 157 1.29 14.48 5.20
C ALA A 157 2.46 14.86 4.28
N LYS A 158 3.70 14.53 4.67
CA LYS A 158 4.89 14.78 3.84
C LYS A 158 4.99 13.88 2.61
N LEU A 159 4.46 12.67 2.70
CA LEU A 159 4.44 11.70 1.61
C LEU A 159 3.19 11.82 0.73
N ALA A 160 2.28 12.73 1.08
CA ALA A 160 1.01 12.86 0.40
C ALA A 160 1.20 13.18 -1.08
N ASP A 161 0.46 12.47 -1.92
CA ASP A 161 0.39 12.71 -3.35
C ASP A 161 -0.93 13.44 -3.66
N PRO A 162 -0.90 14.74 -4.01
CA PRO A 162 -2.12 15.50 -4.29
C PRO A 162 -2.87 14.99 -5.52
N ASP A 163 -2.19 14.30 -6.44
CA ASP A 163 -2.75 13.78 -7.68
C ASP A 163 -3.30 12.35 -7.52
N ARG A 164 -3.05 11.70 -6.37
CA ARG A 164 -3.62 10.39 -6.02
C ARG A 164 -5.07 10.55 -5.56
N VAL A 165 -5.92 10.91 -6.50
CA VAL A 165 -7.36 11.04 -6.35
C VAL A 165 -8.07 10.27 -7.45
N LEU A 166 -9.14 9.56 -7.10
CA LEU A 166 -9.93 8.85 -8.10
C LEU A 166 -10.69 9.87 -8.94
N ALA A 167 -10.21 10.11 -10.16
CA ALA A 167 -10.87 10.99 -11.12
C ALA A 167 -12.27 10.47 -11.49
N ALA A 168 -13.05 11.32 -12.17
CA ALA A 168 -14.35 10.93 -12.69
C ALA A 168 -14.25 9.64 -13.53
N ILE A 169 -15.00 8.61 -13.12
CA ILE A 169 -14.97 7.31 -13.76
C ILE A 169 -15.84 7.36 -15.02
N ASN A 170 -15.19 7.20 -16.18
CA ASN A 170 -15.87 6.98 -17.45
C ASN A 170 -15.73 5.50 -17.83
N CYS A 171 -16.83 4.75 -17.73
CA CYS A 171 -16.87 3.34 -18.08
C CYS A 171 -17.83 3.10 -19.26
N ASP A 172 -17.41 2.28 -20.22
CA ASP A 172 -18.22 1.83 -21.35
C ASP A 172 -18.90 0.47 -21.10
N GLY A 173 -18.71 -0.09 -19.90
CA GLY A 173 -19.19 -1.41 -19.50
C GLY A 173 -18.24 -2.56 -19.86
N MET A 174 -17.00 -2.26 -20.26
CA MET A 174 -15.95 -3.24 -20.50
C MET A 174 -14.91 -3.19 -19.39
N HIS A 175 -14.71 -4.32 -18.71
CA HIS A 175 -13.59 -4.53 -17.80
C HIS A 175 -12.67 -5.55 -18.48
N ASP A 176 -11.47 -5.12 -18.85
CA ASP A 176 -10.59 -5.80 -19.80
C ASP A 176 -11.30 -6.09 -21.13
N THR A 177 -11.40 -7.37 -21.49
CA THR A 177 -12.07 -7.88 -22.69
C THR A 177 -13.48 -8.38 -22.39
N LEU A 178 -13.94 -8.28 -21.13
CA LEU A 178 -15.23 -8.80 -20.68
C LEU A 178 -16.25 -7.68 -20.52
N ARG A 179 -17.45 -7.93 -21.03
CA ARG A 179 -18.58 -7.04 -20.79
C ARG A 179 -19.18 -7.32 -19.42
N VAL A 180 -19.27 -6.28 -18.58
CA VAL A 180 -19.77 -6.39 -17.21
C VAL A 180 -20.90 -5.38 -16.95
N GLN A 181 -21.71 -5.67 -15.94
CA GLN A 181 -22.62 -4.68 -15.37
C GLN A 181 -21.85 -3.82 -14.37
N CYS A 182 -21.23 -2.75 -14.87
CA CYS A 182 -20.56 -1.76 -14.04
C CYS A 182 -21.53 -0.61 -13.73
N SER A 183 -21.59 -0.22 -12.45
CA SER A 183 -22.40 0.91 -11.94
C SER A 183 -22.03 2.26 -12.57
N TYR A 184 -20.80 2.41 -13.07
CA TYR A 184 -20.33 3.60 -13.77
C TYR A 184 -20.51 3.53 -15.30
N ALA A 185 -21.03 2.41 -15.83
CA ALA A 185 -21.23 2.26 -17.26
C ALA A 185 -22.33 3.22 -17.74
N THR A 186 -21.99 4.11 -18.67
CA THR A 186 -23.02 4.99 -19.26
C THR A 186 -23.93 4.13 -20.16
N PRO A 187 -25.27 4.23 -20.05
CA PRO A 187 -26.16 3.52 -20.96
C PRO A 187 -25.86 3.95 -22.40
N ARG A 188 -25.37 3.02 -23.23
CA ARG A 188 -25.17 3.27 -24.67
C ARG A 188 -26.52 3.68 -25.24
N GLN A 189 -26.70 4.95 -25.63
CA GLN A 189 -27.89 5.35 -26.37
C GLN A 189 -27.97 4.48 -27.61
N ARG A 190 -29.05 3.70 -27.74
CA ARG A 190 -29.32 2.91 -28.94
C ARG A 190 -29.42 3.91 -30.09
N SER A 191 -28.43 3.93 -30.99
CA SER A 191 -28.54 4.66 -32.24
C SER A 191 -29.71 4.07 -33.01
N THR A 192 -30.87 4.74 -32.96
CA THR A 192 -31.99 4.46 -33.85
C THR A 192 -31.57 4.93 -35.23
N HIS A 193 -30.81 4.11 -35.95
CA HIS A 193 -30.55 4.35 -37.36
C HIS A 193 -31.86 4.06 -38.11
N ARG A 194 -32.71 5.08 -38.18
CA ARG A 194 -33.91 5.09 -39.02
C ARG A 194 -33.39 5.07 -40.46
N ARG A 195 -33.41 3.89 -41.10
CA ARG A 195 -33.18 3.79 -42.54
C ARG A 195 -34.31 4.55 -43.23
N SER A 196 -34.00 5.74 -43.74
CA SER A 196 -34.85 6.40 -44.73
C SER A 196 -34.67 5.64 -46.04
N THR A 197 -35.61 4.76 -46.35
CA THR A 197 -35.84 4.27 -47.71
C THR A 197 -36.51 5.41 -48.48
N THR A 198 -35.76 6.06 -49.37
CA THR A 198 -36.33 6.97 -50.37
C THR A 198 -36.55 6.16 -51.64
N THR A 199 -37.80 6.21 -52.11
CA THR A 199 -38.35 5.62 -53.33
C THR A 199 -37.86 6.34 -54.58
#